data_AF-A0A8J6XAJ0-F1
#
_entry.id   AF-A0A8J6XAJ0-F1
#
_cell.length_a   1.000
_cell.length_b   1.000
_cell.length_c   1.000
_cell.angle_alpha   90.00
_cell.angle_beta   90.00
_cell.angle_gamma   90.00
#
_symmetry.space_group_name_H-M   'P 1'
#
loop_
_entity.id
_entity.type
_entity.pdbx_description
1 polymer ?
#
loop_
_entity_poly.entity_id
_entity_poly.type
_entity_poly.pdbx_seq_one_letter_code
_entity_poly.pdbx_strand_id
1 'polypeptide(L)' 'MASIELTIRDDNGNILQCNTTTTYTLNLGGQTFSEIEGAVENWKQTVRTDVERKHLVAAQAQFTQEKKNQSNNM' A
#
# COMPACT_ATOMS: atom_id res chain seq x y z
N MET A 1 -20.29 -8.85 0.84
CA MET A 1 -19.53 -7.58 0.73
C MET A 1 -18.47 -7.76 -0.33
N ALA A 2 -18.23 -6.75 -1.16
CA ALA A 2 -17.11 -6.77 -2.08
C ALA A 2 -15.81 -6.39 -1.37
N SER A 3 -14.71 -7.00 -1.79
CA SER A 3 -13.36 -6.75 -1.27
C SER A 3 -12.40 -6.51 -2.42
N ILE A 4 -11.34 -5.74 -2.17
CA ILE A 4 -10.23 -5.56 -3.10
C ILE A 4 -8.95 -6.11 -2.50
N GLU A 5 -8.16 -6.77 -3.34
CA GLU A 5 -6.80 -7.22 -3.04
C GLU A 5 -5.80 -6.30 -3.74
N LEU A 6 -4.75 -5.88 -3.00
CA LEU A 6 -3.66 -5.07 -3.52
C LEU A 6 -2.38 -5.89 -3.57
N THR A 7 -1.73 -5.92 -4.73
CA THR A 7 -0.38 -6.48 -4.90
C THR A 7 0.57 -5.37 -5.37
N ILE A 8 1.69 -5.18 -4.66
CA ILE A 8 2.73 -4.23 -5.04
C ILE A 8 3.93 -5.00 -5.58
N ARG A 9 4.40 -4.59 -6.77
CA ARG A 9 5.55 -5.20 -7.45
C ARG A 9 6.65 -4.17 -7.70
N ASP A 10 7.88 -4.63 -7.78
CA ASP A 10 9.00 -3.84 -8.27
C ASP A 10 9.02 -3.79 -9.80
N ASP A 11 9.97 -3.04 -10.35
CA ASP A 11 10.18 -2.88 -11.79
C ASP A 11 10.56 -4.19 -12.51
N ASN A 12 11.02 -5.19 -11.76
CA ASN A 12 11.37 -6.51 -12.27
C ASN A 12 10.19 -7.52 -12.15
N GLY A 13 9.04 -7.07 -11.65
CA GLY A 13 7.84 -7.90 -11.43
C GLY A 13 7.85 -8.71 -10.13
N ASN A 14 8.88 -8.59 -9.29
CA ASN A 14 8.95 -9.24 -7.98
C ASN A 14 7.94 -8.59 -7.03
N ILE A 15 7.29 -9.40 -6.21
CA ILE A 15 6.32 -8.91 -5.23
C ILE A 15 7.09 -8.30 -4.05
N LEU A 16 7.06 -6.97 -3.92
CA LEU A 16 7.67 -6.24 -2.81
C LEU A 16 6.91 -6.44 -1.50
N GLN A 17 5.59 -6.58 -1.60
CA GLN A 17 4.74 -6.83 -0.45
C GLN A 17 3.57 -7.73 -0.86
N CYS A 18 3.61 -8.98 -0.38
CA CYS A 18 2.51 -9.94 -0.48
C CYS A 18 1.67 -10.01 0.80
N ASN A 19 2.11 -9.33 1.86
CA ASN A 19 1.57 -9.51 3.19
C ASN A 19 0.65 -8.35 3.54
N THR A 20 -0.54 -8.41 2.97
CA THR A 20 -1.81 -8.44 3.70
C THR A 20 -2.87 -8.30 2.62
N THR A 21 -3.77 -9.27 2.57
CA THR A 21 -5.17 -9.02 2.21
C THR A 21 -5.63 -7.87 3.11
N THR A 22 -5.26 -6.63 2.77
CA THR A 22 -5.86 -5.46 3.39
C THR A 22 -7.21 -5.44 2.74
N THR A 23 -8.14 -6.16 3.37
CA THR A 23 -9.49 -6.33 2.86
C THR A 23 -10.16 -4.98 3.01
N TYR A 24 -10.05 -4.15 1.98
CA TYR A 24 -10.80 -2.93 1.92
C TYR A 24 -12.25 -3.29 1.67
N THR A 25 -13.09 -3.01 2.65
CA THR A 25 -14.53 -3.10 2.47
C THR A 25 -14.95 -1.96 1.55
N LEU A 26 -15.56 -2.28 0.40
CA LEU A 26 -16.19 -1.27 -0.43
C LEU A 26 -17.68 -1.19 -0.12
N ASN A 27 -18.13 0.04 0.12
CA ASN A 27 -19.54 0.37 0.03
C ASN A 27 -19.88 0.66 -1.43
N LEU A 28 -20.56 -0.28 -2.10
CA LEU A 28 -20.93 -0.17 -3.50
C LEU A 28 -22.29 0.53 -3.73
N GLY A 29 -22.95 1.03 -2.67
CA GLY A 29 -24.25 1.69 -2.79
C GLY A 29 -25.31 0.80 -3.46
N GLY A 30 -26.00 1.34 -4.45
CA GLY A 30 -26.97 0.64 -5.30
C GLY A 30 -26.37 -0.31 -6.33
N GLN A 31 -25.04 -0.47 -6.37
CA GLN A 31 -24.30 -1.34 -7.30
C GLN A 31 -24.52 -0.98 -8.78
N THR A 32 -24.88 0.27 -9.07
CA THR A 32 -24.81 0.78 -10.44
C THR A 32 -23.36 0.92 -10.88
N PHE A 33 -23.12 0.92 -12.19
CA PHE A 33 -21.77 1.07 -12.74
C PHE A 33 -21.06 2.33 -12.21
N SER A 34 -21.77 3.46 -12.15
CA SER A 34 -21.22 4.73 -11.64
C SER A 34 -20.86 4.68 -10.16
N GLU A 35 -21.66 4.00 -9.33
CA GLU A 35 -21.35 3.84 -7.90
C GLU A 35 -20.16 2.91 -7.68
N ILE A 36 -20.04 1.85 -8.49
CA ILE A 36 -18.89 0.93 -8.44
C ILE A 36 -17.60 1.68 -8.82
N GLU A 37 -17.61 2.44 -9.92
CA GLU A 37 -16.45 3.27 -10.31
C GLU A 37 -16.09 4.28 -9.23
N GLY A 38 -17.08 5.00 -8.68
CA GLY A 38 -16.84 5.96 -7.61
C GLY A 38 -16.26 5.31 -6.36
N ALA A 39 -16.76 4.14 -5.97
CA ALA A 39 -16.24 3.40 -4.82
C ALA A 39 -14.80 2.92 -5.04
N VAL A 40 -14.46 2.47 -6.26
CA VAL A 40 -13.11 2.07 -6.63
C VAL A 40 -12.15 3.27 -6.67
N GLU A 41 -12.56 4.42 -7.21
CA GLU A 41 -11.72 5.62 -7.25
C GLU A 41 -11.45 6.17 -5.85
N ASN A 42 -12.46 6.20 -4.99
CA ASN A 42 -12.29 6.57 -3.59
C ASN A 42 -11.31 5.63 -2.88
N TRP A 43 -11.45 4.33 -3.11
CA TRP A 43 -10.52 3.34 -2.59
C TRP A 43 -9.08 3.60 -3.06
N LYS A 44 -8.85 3.86 -4.35
CA LYS A 44 -7.51 4.16 -4.89
C LYS A 44 -6.85 5.34 -4.16
N GLN A 45 -7.59 6.42 -3.91
CA GLN A 45 -7.06 7.60 -3.23
C GLN A 45 -6.62 7.31 -1.79
N THR A 46 -7.44 6.56 -1.05
CA THR A 46 -7.11 6.13 0.32
C THR A 46 -5.88 5.22 0.34
N VAL A 47 -5.89 4.18 -0.49
CA VAL A 47 -4.80 3.19 -0.53
C VAL A 47 -3.48 3.82 -0.94
N ARG A 48 -3.50 4.74 -1.91
CA ARG A 48 -2.28 5.42 -2.36
C ARG A 48 -1.55 6.09 -1.20
N THR A 49 -2.28 6.82 -0.37
CA THR A 49 -1.71 7.53 0.78
C THR A 49 -1.12 6.57 1.82
N ASP A 50 -1.81 5.45 2.07
CA ASP A 50 -1.34 4.44 3.02
C ASP A 50 -0.10 3.69 2.52
N VAL A 51 -0.07 3.34 1.23
CA VAL A 51 1.08 2.70 0.59
C VAL A 51 2.29 3.63 0.63
N GLU A 52 2.13 4.89 0.23
CA GLU A 52 3.19 5.90 0.27
C GLU A 52 3.77 6.04 1.68
N ARG A 53 2.91 6.20 2.69
CA ARG A 53 3.33 6.30 4.09
C ARG A 53 4.15 5.08 4.52
N LYS A 54 3.69 3.85 4.20
CA LYS A 54 4.39 2.62 4.55
C LYS A 54 5.79 2.56 3.94
N HIS A 55 5.92 2.90 2.67
CA HIS A 55 7.23 2.90 2.00
C HIS A 55 8.17 3.97 2.56
N LEU A 56 7.68 5.19 2.83
CA LEU A 56 8.49 6.26 3.41
C LEU A 56 8.99 5.88 4.82
N VAL A 57 8.13 5.31 5.66
CA VAL A 57 8.51 4.84 7.01
C VAL A 57 9.56 3.73 6.92
N ALA A 58 9.38 2.77 6.01
CA ALA A 58 10.36 1.70 5.81
C ALA A 58 11.72 2.25 5.34
N ALA A 59 11.73 3.16 4.37
CA ALA A 59 12.96 3.79 3.88
C ALA A 59 13.68 4.59 4.98
N GLN A 60 12.95 5.33 5.81
CA GLN A 60 13.53 6.07 6.93
C GLN A 60 14.11 5.13 8.00
N ALA A 61 13.42 4.04 8.31
CA ALA A 61 13.91 3.03 9.26
C ALA A 61 15.21 2.38 8.75
N GLN A 62 15.25 2.02 7.47
CA GLN A 62 16.44 1.47 6.83
C GLN A 62 17.62 2.46 6.89
N PHE A 63 17.41 3.71 6.45
CA PHE A 63 18.44 4.75 6.50
C PHE A 63 19.01 4.95 7.91
N THR A 64 18.12 4.97 8.91
CA THR A 64 18.51 5.11 10.33
C THR A 64 19.36 3.92 10.80
N GLN A 65 19.00 2.70 10.40
CA GLN A 65 19.74 1.50 10.75
C GLN A 65 21.13 1.48 10.11
N GLU A 66 21.23 1.86 8.83
CA GLU A 66 22.50 1.97 8.10
C GLU A 66 23.45 2.96 8.78
N LYS A 67 22.94 4.13 9.20
CA LYS A 67 23.74 5.13 9.92
C LYS A 67 24.25 4.64 11.27
N LYS A 68 23.42 3.94 12.04
CA LYS A 68 23.84 3.33 13.32
C LYS A 68 24.94 2.29 13.12
N ASN A 69 24.79 1.44 12.10
CA ASN A 69 25.78 0.41 11.80
C ASN A 69 27.12 1.01 11.34
N GLN A 70 27.10 2.12 10.58
CA GLN A 70 28.32 2.84 10.19
C GLN A 70 29.03 3.47 11.41
N SER A 71 28.29 3.99 12.38
CA SER A 71 28.87 4.58 13.60
C SER A 71 29.49 3.56 14.55
N ASN A 72 29.07 2.30 14.51
CA ASN A 72 29.59 1.24 15.38
C ASN A 72 30.83 0.52 14.82
N ASN A 73 31.16 0.74 13.54
CA ASN A 73 32.31 0.17 12.85
C ASN A 73 33.48 1.17 12.68
N MET A 74 33.37 2.36 13.28
CA MET A 74 34.45 3.34 13.43
C MET A 74 34.94 3.34 14.88
#